data_AF-A0A9D4HHN1-F1
#
_entry.id   AF-A0A9D4HHN1-F1
#
_cell.length_a   1.000
_cell.length_b   1.000
_cell.length_c   1.000
_cell.angle_alpha   90.00
_cell.angle_beta   90.00
_cell.angle_gamma   90.00
#
_symmetry.space_group_name_H-M   'P 1'
#
loop_
_entity.id
_entity.type
_entity.pdbx_description
1 polymer ?
#
loop_
_entity_poly.entity_id
_entity_poly.type
_entity_poly.pdbx_seq_one_letter_code
_entity_poly.pdbx_strand_id
1 'polypeptide(L)'
;MAVLELEEEEAAQVRRRRRPRRREVWVKQWLTRRPLYGQYEQLLQELNREDPKGYNNFLCMPICLWSSLIAYLPGLRKRSPIG
;
A
#
# COMPACT_ATOMS: atom_id res chain seq x y z
N MET A 1 16.81 33.96 35.46
CA MET A 1 16.85 32.49 35.27
C MET A 1 15.43 31.97 35.05
N ALA A 2 14.54 32.03 36.05
CA ALA A 2 13.16 31.50 35.94
C ALA A 2 12.27 32.12 34.83
N VAL A 3 12.45 33.40 34.48
CA VAL A 3 11.64 34.05 33.43
C VAL A 3 11.98 33.53 32.02
N LEU A 4 13.25 33.20 31.77
CA LEU A 4 13.71 32.69 30.48
C LEU A 4 13.25 31.25 30.22
N GLU A 5 13.17 30.44 31.29
CA GLU A 5 12.69 29.06 31.21
C GLU A 5 11.19 29.01 30.86
N LEU A 6 10.40 29.93 31.40
CA LEU A 6 8.97 30.06 31.08
C LEU A 6 8.73 30.45 29.62
N GLU A 7 9.54 31.39 29.10
CA GLU A 7 9.46 31.81 27.70
C GLU A 7 9.86 30.68 26.74
N GLU A 8 10.86 29.87 27.09
CA GLU A 8 11.24 28.69 26.30
C GLU A 8 10.15 27.61 26.28
N GLU A 9 9.49 27.37 27.42
CA GLU A 9 8.38 26.41 27.52
C GLU A 9 7.17 26.85 26.69
N GLU A 10 6.81 28.13 26.75
CA GLU A 10 5.74 28.70 25.92
C GLU A 10 6.09 28.61 24.43
N ALA A 11 7.33 28.95 24.05
CA ALA A 11 7.80 28.83 22.67
C ALA A 11 7.79 27.37 22.18
N ALA A 12 8.18 26.42 23.03
CA ALA A 12 8.14 24.99 22.73
C ALA A 12 6.69 24.47 22.57
N GLN A 13 5.76 24.95 23.40
CA GLN A 13 4.33 24.63 23.27
C GLN A 13 3.74 25.16 21.97
N VAL A 14 4.02 26.41 21.61
CA VAL A 14 3.56 27.01 20.35
C VAL A 14 4.13 26.26 19.15
N ARG A 15 5.42 25.89 19.20
CA ARG A 15 6.08 25.06 18.16
C ARG A 15 5.43 23.68 18.03
N ARG A 16 5.05 23.03 19.13
CA ARG A 16 4.34 21.74 19.12
C ARG A 16 2.94 21.86 18.52
N ARG A 17 2.18 22.90 18.88
CA ARG A 17 0.82 23.17 18.37
C ARG A 17 0.81 23.51 16.88
N ARG A 18 1.84 24.18 16.39
CA ARG A 18 2.02 24.55 14.98
C ARG A 18 2.60 23.43 14.12
N ARG A 19 2.90 22.24 14.67
CA ARG A 19 3.36 21.14 13.84
C ARG A 19 2.27 20.77 12.82
N PRO A 20 2.53 20.90 11.51
CA PRO A 20 1.56 20.51 10.51
C PRO A 20 1.24 19.03 10.70
N ARG A 21 -0.04 18.71 10.82
CA ARG A 21 -0.49 17.31 10.80
C ARG A 21 0.00 16.68 9.50
N ARG A 22 0.67 15.54 9.61
CA ARG A 22 1.06 14.77 8.42
C ARG A 22 -0.21 14.45 7.66
N ARG A 23 -0.27 14.81 6.38
CA ARG A 23 -1.38 14.43 5.50
C ARG A 23 -1.42 12.90 5.46
N GLU A 24 -2.46 12.31 6.03
CA GLU A 24 -2.72 10.88 5.88
C GLU A 24 -3.25 10.67 4.46
N VAL A 25 -2.42 10.07 3.62
CA VAL A 25 -2.80 9.71 2.26
C VAL A 25 -3.69 8.46 2.36
N TRP A 26 -4.95 8.56 1.93
CA TRP A 26 -5.92 7.47 1.93
C TRP A 26 -5.65 6.40 0.86
N VAL A 27 -4.60 6.61 0.07
CA VAL A 27 -4.19 5.68 -0.99
C VAL A 27 -3.33 4.59 -0.38
N LYS A 28 -3.73 3.33 -0.57
CA LYS A 28 -2.93 2.16 -0.17
C LYS A 28 -1.57 2.19 -0.87
N GLN A 29 -0.50 1.88 -0.14
CA GLN A 29 0.88 1.98 -0.66
C GLN A 29 1.19 1.08 -1.85
N TRP A 30 0.48 -0.03 -2.04
CA TRP A 30 0.62 -0.85 -3.24
C TRP A 30 -0.03 -0.19 -4.47
N LEU A 31 -1.04 0.67 -4.26
CA LEU A 31 -1.73 1.38 -5.35
C LEU A 31 -0.82 2.42 -6.01
N THR A 32 0.10 3.03 -5.25
CA THR A 32 1.06 4.02 -5.76
C THR A 32 2.15 3.40 -6.63
N ARG A 33 2.37 2.08 -6.53
CA ARG A 33 3.36 1.33 -7.31
C ARG A 33 2.84 0.83 -8.66
N ARG A 34 1.53 0.92 -8.92
CA ARG A 34 0.89 0.52 -10.18
C ARG A 34 1.56 1.03 -11.47
N PRO A 35 2.10 2.27 -11.54
CA PRO A 35 2.78 2.75 -12.75
C PRO A 35 4.14 2.08 -13.00
N LEU A 36 4.77 1.50 -11.97
CA LEU A 36 6.15 0.98 -12.05
C LEU A 36 6.22 -0.46 -12.57
N TYR A 37 5.25 -1.31 -12.20
CA TYR A 37 5.33 -2.76 -12.43
C TYR A 37 4.44 -3.27 -13.55
N GLY A 38 3.83 -2.38 -14.33
CA GLY A 38 2.79 -2.75 -15.28
C GLY A 38 1.51 -3.15 -14.55
N GLN A 39 0.39 -2.55 -14.94
CA GLN A 39 -0.82 -2.44 -14.11
C GLN A 39 -1.49 -3.74 -13.67
N TYR A 40 -1.07 -4.90 -14.19
CA TYR A 40 -1.77 -6.18 -14.05
C TYR A 40 -0.90 -7.42 -13.79
N GLU A 41 0.29 -7.55 -14.39
CA GLU A 41 1.09 -8.79 -14.31
C GLU A 41 1.49 -9.12 -12.86
N GLN A 42 1.93 -8.12 -12.09
CA GLN A 42 2.48 -8.33 -10.75
C GLN A 42 1.50 -7.96 -9.63
N LEU A 43 0.36 -7.35 -9.96
CA LEU A 43 -0.62 -6.84 -9.00
C LEU A 43 -1.11 -7.93 -8.01
N LEU A 44 -1.43 -9.11 -8.53
CA LEU A 44 -1.92 -10.21 -7.69
C LEU A 44 -0.82 -10.75 -6.76
N GLN A 45 0.44 -10.69 -7.17
CA GLN A 45 1.57 -11.12 -6.34
C GLN A 45 1.86 -10.12 -5.23
N GLU A 46 1.80 -8.81 -5.54
CA GLU A 46 1.94 -7.73 -4.55
C GLU A 46 0.80 -7.76 -3.53
N LEU A 47 -0.46 -7.88 -4.00
CA LEU A 47 -1.62 -7.99 -3.13
C LEU A 47 -1.53 -9.22 -2.22
N ASN A 48 -1.08 -10.36 -2.73
CA ASN A 48 -0.89 -11.55 -1.91
C ASN A 48 0.17 -11.33 -0.80
N ARG A 49 1.30 -10.68 -1.13
CA ARG A 49 2.38 -10.47 -0.16
C ARG A 49 2.04 -9.43 0.90
N GLU A 50 1.34 -8.35 0.53
CA GLU A 50 1.21 -7.16 1.37
C GLU A 50 -0.20 -6.92 1.90
N ASP A 51 -1.24 -7.33 1.17
CA ASP A 51 -2.64 -7.08 1.54
C ASP A 51 -3.56 -8.25 1.14
N PRO A 52 -3.54 -9.38 1.87
CA PRO A 52 -4.38 -10.54 1.57
C PRO A 52 -5.89 -10.23 1.56
N LYS A 53 -6.33 -9.21 2.33
CA LYS A 53 -7.71 -8.73 2.29
C LYS A 53 -8.00 -8.01 0.97
N GLY A 54 -7.09 -7.16 0.52
CA GLY A 54 -7.15 -6.52 -0.80
C GLY A 54 -7.14 -7.52 -1.94
N TYR A 55 -6.37 -8.61 -1.82
CA TYR A 55 -6.38 -9.72 -2.77
C TYR A 55 -7.78 -10.35 -2.90
N ASN A 56 -8.39 -10.74 -1.78
CA ASN A 56 -9.73 -11.32 -1.77
C ASN A 56 -10.79 -10.35 -2.29
N ASN A 57 -10.68 -9.06 -1.98
CA ASN A 57 -11.61 -8.06 -2.51
C ASN A 57 -11.44 -7.83 -4.01
N PHE A 58 -10.22 -7.95 -4.53
CA PHE A 58 -9.93 -7.74 -5.94
C PHE A 58 -10.42 -8.91 -6.82
N LEU A 59 -10.22 -10.15 -6.36
CA LEU A 59 -10.66 -11.34 -7.09
C LEU A 59 -12.02 -11.88 -6.63
N CYS A 60 -12.61 -11.30 -5.57
CA CYS A 60 -13.79 -11.83 -4.87
C CYS A 60 -13.65 -13.30 -4.43
N MET A 61 -12.41 -13.78 -4.25
CA MET A 61 -12.12 -15.18 -3.98
C MET A 61 -10.78 -15.37 -3.26
N PRO A 62 -10.63 -16.46 -2.47
CA PRO A 62 -9.38 -16.79 -1.81
C PRO A 62 -8.31 -17.23 -2.79
N ILE A 63 -7.06 -16.92 -2.45
CA ILE A 63 -5.88 -17.22 -3.29
C ILE A 63 -5.76 -18.70 -3.68
N CYS A 64 -6.07 -19.60 -2.77
CA CYS A 64 -5.99 -21.04 -3.01
C CYS A 64 -6.90 -21.47 -4.17
N LEU A 65 -8.08 -20.84 -4.27
CA LEU A 65 -9.05 -21.11 -5.33
C LEU A 65 -8.56 -20.56 -6.67
N TRP A 66 -7.98 -19.36 -6.68
CA TRP A 66 -7.41 -18.77 -7.88
C TRP A 66 -6.24 -19.59 -8.43
N SER A 67 -5.31 -20.00 -7.56
CA SER A 67 -4.18 -20.86 -7.95
C SER A 67 -4.64 -22.17 -8.56
N SER A 68 -5.70 -22.78 -8.00
CA SER A 68 -6.31 -23.99 -8.55
C SER A 68 -6.90 -23.73 -9.94
N LEU A 69 -7.69 -22.67 -10.11
CA LEU A 69 -8.30 -22.32 -11.41
C LEU A 69 -7.28 -22.10 -12.52
N ILE A 70 -6.17 -21.40 -12.24
CA ILE A 70 -5.09 -21.23 -13.23
C ILE A 70 -4.48 -22.57 -13.62
N ALA A 71 -4.30 -23.49 -12.67
CA ALA A 71 -3.75 -24.82 -12.94
C ALA A 71 -4.70 -25.66 -13.81
N TYR A 72 -6.02 -25.53 -13.62
CA TYR A 72 -7.03 -26.22 -14.42
C TYR A 72 -7.28 -25.59 -15.80
N LEU A 73 -6.95 -24.31 -15.99
CA LEU A 73 -7.23 -23.55 -17.21
C LEU A 73 -5.94 -22.99 -17.83
N PRO A 74 -5.07 -23.83 -18.40
CA PRO A 74 -3.78 -23.40 -18.94
C PRO A 74 -3.90 -22.40 -20.10
N GLY A 75 -5.06 -22.34 -20.78
CA GLY A 75 -5.33 -21.39 -21.85
C GLY A 75 -5.59 -19.95 -21.41
N LEU A 76 -5.86 -19.71 -20.12
CA LEU A 76 -6.07 -18.36 -19.57
C LEU A 76 -4.77 -17.66 -19.20
N ARG A 77 -3.65 -18.40 -19.17
CA ARG A 77 -2.34 -17.79 -18.97
C ARG A 77 -1.94 -17.11 -20.27
N LYS A 78 -1.75 -15.79 -20.25
CA LYS A 78 -1.06 -15.12 -21.36
C LYS A 78 0.24 -15.87 -21.58
N ARG A 79 0.46 -16.37 -22.80
CA ARG A 79 1.78 -16.88 -23.18
C ARG A 79 2.72 -15.69 -23.00
N SER A 80 3.62 -15.76 -22.04
CA SER A 80 4.74 -14.81 -21.98
C SER A 80 5.34 -14.81 -23.38
N PRO A 81 5.60 -13.63 -23.98
CA PRO A 81 6.46 -13.60 -25.16
C PRO A 81 7.74 -14.29 -24.72
N ILE A 82 8.03 -15.41 -25.39
CA ILE A 82 9.30 -16.09 -25.26
C ILE A 82 10.32 -15.04 -25.74
N GLY A 83 11.20 -14.62 -24.83
CA GLY A 83 12.40 -13.87 -25.21
C GLY A 83 13.36 -14.78 -25.98
#